data_AF-A0A351JZL7-F1
#
_entry.id   AF-A0A351JZL7-F1
#
_cell.length_a   1.000
_cell.length_b   1.000
_cell.length_c   1.000
_cell.angle_alpha   90.00
_cell.angle_beta   90.00
_cell.angle_gamma   90.00
#
_symmetry.space_group_name_H-M   'P 1'
#
loop_
_entity.id
_entity.type
_entity.pdbx_description
1 polymer ?
#
loop_
_entity_poly.entity_id
_entity_poly.type
_entity_poly.pdbx_seq_one_letter_code
_entity_poly.pdbx_strand_id
1 'polypeptide(L)'
;MNENPRLGSIPVNKAIEEFLGSPSASGEMRADLVRFSMKCGSRPFFTLAAEEMRDFVRGAKKAADRRKRLEALDGFFNYARKREWIIVSPIADLVKTKEKKGSRAKSVSPSSHPIWLSTEGRRKLEVEMDGLFEEREKAIAEVKRTREDGDLRENAPYHAARERLAWLESREREIRVILAHAPVSD
;
A
#
# COMPACT_ATOMS: atom_id res chain seq x y z
N MET A 1 10.36 -26.79 -13.45
CA MET A 1 10.90 -25.43 -13.26
C MET A 1 9.82 -24.61 -12.59
N ASN A 2 9.99 -24.23 -11.31
CA ASN A 2 9.05 -23.34 -10.62
C ASN A 2 9.84 -22.09 -10.24
N GLU A 3 9.96 -21.18 -11.20
CA GLU A 3 10.52 -19.85 -10.96
C GLU A 3 9.47 -19.07 -10.18
N ASN A 4 9.64 -19.00 -8.86
CA ASN A 4 8.84 -18.13 -8.02
C ASN A 4 9.32 -16.69 -8.32
N PRO A 5 8.55 -15.86 -9.05
CA PRO A 5 9.02 -14.53 -9.42
C PRO A 5 9.22 -13.70 -8.14
N ARG A 6 10.38 -13.07 -8.01
CA ARG A 6 10.73 -12.18 -6.90
C ARG A 6 9.61 -11.14 -6.70
N LEU A 7 9.28 -10.83 -5.43
CA LEU A 7 8.24 -9.86 -5.05
C LEU A 7 8.27 -8.62 -5.96
N GLY A 8 7.13 -8.28 -6.56
CA GLY A 8 6.96 -7.08 -7.38
C GLY A 8 7.33 -7.19 -8.87
N SER A 9 7.79 -8.36 -9.35
CA SER A 9 8.15 -8.54 -10.77
C SER A 9 7.04 -9.15 -11.64
N ILE A 10 5.96 -9.67 -11.05
CA ILE A 10 4.85 -10.25 -11.81
C ILE A 10 4.01 -9.14 -12.48
N PRO A 11 3.76 -9.23 -13.80
CA PRO A 11 3.00 -8.22 -14.50
C PRO A 11 1.51 -8.35 -14.18
N VAL A 12 0.80 -7.22 -14.24
CA VAL A 12 -0.60 -7.10 -13.79
C VAL A 12 -1.52 -8.04 -14.56
N ASN A 13 -1.31 -8.19 -15.88
CA ASN A 13 -2.05 -9.16 -16.69
C ASN A 13 -1.89 -10.60 -16.18
N LYS A 14 -0.67 -11.06 -15.90
CA LYS A 14 -0.40 -12.41 -15.41
C LYS A 14 -1.03 -12.67 -14.05
N ALA A 15 -0.93 -11.69 -13.16
CA ALA A 15 -1.54 -11.78 -11.84
C ALA A 15 -3.08 -11.85 -11.92
N ILE A 16 -3.68 -11.11 -12.85
CA ILE A 16 -5.13 -11.18 -13.10
C ILE A 16 -5.50 -12.55 -13.67
N GLU A 17 -4.77 -13.08 -14.64
CA GLU A 17 -4.99 -14.43 -15.17
C GLU A 17 -4.99 -15.48 -14.06
N GLU A 18 -4.02 -15.39 -13.14
CA GLU A 18 -3.94 -16.32 -12.02
C GLU A 18 -5.10 -16.15 -11.03
N PHE A 19 -5.50 -14.90 -10.75
CA PHE A 19 -6.68 -14.64 -9.92
C PHE A 19 -7.97 -15.18 -10.57
N LEU A 20 -8.12 -15.05 -11.89
CA LEU A 20 -9.27 -15.59 -12.63
C LEU A 20 -9.32 -17.13 -12.59
N GLY A 21 -8.16 -17.78 -12.40
CA GLY A 21 -8.04 -19.22 -12.15
C GLY A 21 -8.35 -19.64 -10.71
N SER A 22 -8.41 -18.70 -9.77
CA SER A 22 -8.72 -18.94 -8.36
C SER A 22 -10.23 -19.09 -8.13
N PRO A 23 -10.66 -19.90 -7.14
CA PRO A 23 -12.08 -19.95 -6.72
C PRO A 23 -12.60 -18.61 -6.19
N SER A 24 -11.73 -17.65 -5.90
CA SER A 24 -12.13 -16.30 -5.48
C SER A 24 -12.69 -15.43 -6.63
N ALA A 25 -12.57 -15.83 -7.90
CA ALA A 25 -13.04 -15.04 -9.04
C ALA A 25 -14.46 -15.39 -9.49
N SER A 26 -15.41 -14.51 -9.18
CA SER A 26 -16.84 -14.60 -9.53
C SER A 26 -17.06 -14.20 -10.99
N GLY A 27 -18.03 -14.80 -11.67
CA GLY A 27 -18.27 -14.62 -13.12
C GLY A 27 -18.37 -13.16 -13.57
N GLU A 28 -19.05 -12.31 -12.78
CA GLU A 28 -19.22 -10.88 -13.11
C GLU A 28 -17.92 -10.09 -13.01
N MET A 29 -17.08 -10.36 -11.98
CA MET A 29 -15.79 -9.67 -11.83
C MET A 29 -14.79 -10.05 -12.93
N ARG A 30 -14.95 -11.23 -13.57
CA ARG A 30 -14.05 -11.67 -14.65
C ARG A 30 -14.05 -10.69 -15.81
N ALA A 31 -15.22 -10.23 -16.25
CA ALA A 31 -15.33 -9.33 -17.39
C ALA A 31 -14.69 -7.95 -17.12
N ASP A 32 -14.81 -7.44 -15.89
CA ASP A 32 -14.17 -6.19 -15.50
C ASP A 32 -12.66 -6.35 -15.31
N LEU A 33 -12.20 -7.44 -14.69
CA LEU A 33 -10.77 -7.70 -14.51
C LEU A 33 -10.04 -7.97 -15.83
N VAL A 34 -10.67 -8.64 -16.81
CA VAL A 34 -10.11 -8.79 -18.16
C VAL A 34 -10.00 -7.44 -18.87
N ARG A 35 -11.00 -6.56 -18.73
CA ARG A 35 -10.91 -5.20 -19.27
C ARG A 35 -9.81 -4.38 -18.59
N PHE A 36 -9.64 -4.56 -17.29
CA PHE A 36 -8.56 -3.95 -16.53
C PHE A 36 -7.20 -4.49 -16.96
N SER A 37 -7.06 -5.80 -17.18
CA SER A 37 -5.82 -6.41 -17.66
C SER A 37 -5.44 -5.94 -19.06
N MET A 38 -6.42 -5.72 -19.96
CA MET A 38 -6.19 -5.13 -21.27
C MET A 38 -5.70 -3.68 -21.19
N LYS A 39 -6.21 -2.90 -20.22
CA LYS A 39 -5.81 -1.50 -20.03
C LYS A 39 -4.42 -1.38 -19.38
N CYS A 40 -4.10 -2.24 -18.41
CA CYS A 40 -2.81 -2.24 -17.72
C CYS A 40 -1.71 -2.97 -18.51
N GLY A 41 -2.06 -3.97 -19.32
CA GLY A 41 -1.12 -4.76 -20.11
C GLY A 41 -0.10 -5.53 -19.25
N SER A 42 1.11 -5.67 -19.78
CA SER A 42 2.23 -6.35 -19.09
C SER A 42 2.98 -5.45 -18.09
N ARG A 43 2.36 -4.35 -17.67
CA ARG A 43 2.98 -3.40 -16.75
C ARG A 43 3.06 -3.99 -15.34
N PRO A 44 4.09 -3.67 -14.55
CA PRO A 44 4.21 -4.14 -13.18
C PRO A 44 3.36 -3.31 -12.22
N PHE A 45 2.99 -3.89 -11.08
CA PHE A 45 2.07 -3.29 -10.11
C PHE A 45 2.49 -1.91 -9.58
N PHE A 46 3.79 -1.65 -9.47
CA PHE A 46 4.31 -0.34 -9.00
C PHE A 46 4.05 0.81 -9.97
N THR A 47 3.73 0.51 -11.24
CA THR A 47 3.37 1.53 -12.23
C THR A 47 1.88 1.89 -12.19
N LEU A 48 1.06 1.12 -11.47
CA LEU A 48 -0.38 1.38 -11.37
C LEU A 48 -0.64 2.58 -10.46
N ALA A 49 -1.01 3.71 -11.07
CA ALA A 49 -1.44 4.90 -10.36
C ALA A 49 -2.80 4.71 -9.68
N ALA A 50 -2.99 5.29 -8.49
CA ALA A 50 -4.30 5.37 -7.84
C ALA A 50 -5.35 6.09 -8.73
N GLU A 51 -4.92 7.01 -9.59
CA GLU A 51 -5.80 7.67 -10.57
C GLU A 51 -6.31 6.74 -11.66
N GLU A 52 -5.49 5.83 -12.18
CA GLU A 52 -5.93 4.87 -13.20
C GLU A 52 -7.00 3.92 -12.65
N MET A 53 -6.88 3.54 -11.37
CA MET A 53 -7.90 2.74 -10.70
C MET A 53 -9.19 3.52 -10.47
N ARG A 54 -9.09 4.80 -10.10
CA ARG A 54 -10.26 5.69 -10.00
C ARG A 54 -10.94 5.90 -11.34
N ASP A 55 -10.17 6.10 -12.40
CA ASP A 55 -10.66 6.27 -13.76
C ASP A 55 -11.37 5.00 -14.23
N PHE A 56 -10.78 3.82 -14.02
CA PHE A 56 -11.39 2.55 -14.35
C PHE A 56 -12.73 2.32 -13.63
N VAL A 57 -12.79 2.64 -12.34
CA VAL A 57 -14.05 2.57 -11.56
C VAL A 57 -15.04 3.61 -12.06
N ARG A 58 -14.63 4.86 -12.32
CA ARG A 58 -15.53 5.93 -12.83
C ARG A 58 -16.01 5.70 -14.24
N GLY A 59 -15.26 4.99 -15.08
CA GLY A 59 -15.60 4.67 -16.45
C GLY A 59 -16.80 3.72 -16.60
N ALA A 60 -17.44 3.30 -15.50
CA ALA A 60 -18.68 2.52 -15.55
C ALA A 60 -19.90 3.45 -15.67
N LYS A 61 -20.76 3.18 -16.67
CA LYS A 61 -21.95 3.99 -16.97
C LYS A 61 -22.93 4.08 -15.79
N LYS A 62 -23.12 3.01 -15.02
CA LYS A 62 -24.05 2.97 -13.88
C LYS A 62 -23.31 2.91 -12.54
N ALA A 63 -23.92 3.49 -11.51
CA ALA A 63 -23.40 3.43 -10.13
C ALA A 63 -23.26 2.00 -9.59
N ALA A 64 -24.18 1.10 -9.97
CA ALA A 64 -24.12 -0.31 -9.62
C ALA A 64 -22.87 -0.98 -10.22
N ASP A 65 -22.55 -0.72 -11.49
CA ASP A 65 -21.36 -1.25 -12.15
C ASP A 65 -20.06 -0.71 -11.52
N ARG A 66 -20.06 0.55 -11.06
CA ARG A 66 -18.91 1.12 -10.34
C ARG A 66 -18.62 0.37 -9.05
N ARG A 67 -19.65 -0.01 -8.29
CA ARG A 67 -19.50 -0.84 -7.08
C ARG A 67 -18.99 -2.23 -7.40
N LYS A 68 -19.54 -2.89 -8.42
CA LYS A 68 -19.07 -4.20 -8.88
C LYS A 68 -17.60 -4.19 -9.30
N ARG A 69 -17.16 -3.15 -10.02
CA ARG A 69 -15.74 -2.95 -10.38
C ARG A 69 -14.86 -2.76 -9.15
N LEU A 70 -15.34 -2.02 -8.15
CA LEU A 70 -14.62 -1.82 -6.91
C LEU A 70 -14.44 -3.15 -6.15
N GLU A 71 -15.50 -3.95 -6.04
CA GLU A 71 -15.45 -5.28 -5.41
C GLU A 71 -14.53 -6.24 -6.18
N ALA A 72 -14.57 -6.20 -7.51
CA ALA A 72 -13.69 -6.99 -8.37
C ALA A 72 -12.21 -6.65 -8.13
N LEU A 73 -11.87 -5.36 -8.10
CA LEU A 73 -10.52 -4.90 -7.82
C LEU A 73 -10.11 -5.21 -6.38
N ASP A 74 -10.99 -5.03 -5.39
CA ASP A 74 -10.69 -5.31 -3.99
C ASP A 74 -10.37 -6.79 -3.77
N GLY A 75 -11.18 -7.69 -4.32
CA GLY A 75 -10.91 -9.13 -4.30
C GLY A 75 -9.59 -9.48 -4.96
N PHE A 76 -9.30 -8.87 -6.12
CA PHE A 76 -8.03 -9.06 -6.83
C PHE A 76 -6.81 -8.58 -6.03
N PHE A 77 -6.83 -7.33 -5.53
CA PHE A 77 -5.70 -6.78 -4.77
C PHE A 77 -5.52 -7.50 -3.42
N ASN A 78 -6.61 -7.96 -2.79
CA ASN A 78 -6.52 -8.77 -1.58
C ASN A 78 -5.88 -10.14 -1.87
N TYR A 79 -6.21 -10.75 -3.01
CA TYR A 79 -5.53 -11.97 -3.46
C TYR A 79 -4.06 -11.74 -3.80
N ALA A 80 -3.74 -10.66 -4.52
CA ALA A 80 -2.36 -10.27 -4.82
C ALA A 80 -1.55 -10.01 -3.55
N ARG A 81 -2.19 -9.47 -2.50
CA ARG A 81 -1.58 -9.29 -1.18
C ARG A 81 -1.36 -10.63 -0.46
N LYS A 82 -2.30 -11.57 -0.55
CA LYS A 82 -2.13 -12.93 0.00
C LYS A 82 -1.00 -13.71 -0.68
N ARG A 83 -0.75 -13.42 -1.96
CA ARG A 83 0.36 -13.93 -2.76
C ARG A 83 1.67 -13.14 -2.60
N GLU A 84 1.68 -12.13 -1.73
CA GLU A 84 2.83 -11.24 -1.47
C GLU A 84 3.33 -10.50 -2.72
N TRP A 85 2.50 -10.33 -3.76
CA TRP A 85 2.87 -9.58 -4.96
C TRP A 85 2.84 -8.07 -4.77
N ILE A 86 1.99 -7.63 -3.84
CA ILE A 86 1.86 -6.22 -3.44
C ILE A 86 1.91 -6.10 -1.93
N ILE A 87 2.56 -5.05 -1.45
CA ILE A 87 2.69 -4.74 -0.02
C ILE A 87 1.49 -3.89 0.44
N VAL A 88 1.00 -3.00 -0.45
CA VAL A 88 -0.09 -2.06 -0.19
C VAL A 88 -1.16 -2.20 -1.26
N SER A 89 -2.44 -2.18 -0.88
CA SER A 89 -3.55 -2.13 -1.83
C SER A 89 -3.74 -0.68 -2.31
N PRO A 90 -3.52 -0.39 -3.59
CA PRO A 90 -3.61 0.97 -4.12
C PRO A 90 -5.04 1.53 -4.23
N ILE A 91 -6.06 0.69 -4.00
CA ILE A 91 -7.46 1.11 -3.90
C ILE A 91 -7.99 1.14 -2.46
N ALA A 92 -7.13 0.96 -1.44
CA ALA A 92 -7.57 0.92 -0.05
C ALA A 92 -8.36 2.19 0.35
N ASP A 93 -7.95 3.36 -0.13
CA ASP A 93 -8.66 4.64 0.08
C ASP A 93 -10.02 4.70 -0.64
N LEU A 94 -10.18 3.95 -1.73
CA LEU A 94 -11.41 3.90 -2.52
C LEU A 94 -12.44 2.96 -1.88
N VAL A 95 -11.98 1.84 -1.33
CA VAL A 95 -12.81 0.80 -0.69
C VAL A 95 -13.27 1.22 0.71
N LYS A 96 -12.52 2.08 1.42
CA LYS A 96 -12.87 2.60 2.75
C LYS A 96 -14.06 3.57 2.81
N THR A 97 -14.94 3.57 1.81
CA THR A 97 -16.22 4.30 1.85
C THR A 97 -17.32 3.47 2.51
N LYS A 98 -17.08 3.01 3.75
CA LYS A 98 -18.13 2.75 4.72
C LYS A 98 -17.76 3.49 6.01
N GLU A 99 -18.55 4.53 6.26
CA GLU A 99 -18.64 5.31 7.48
C GLU A 99 -18.17 4.56 8.74
N LYS A 100 -17.07 5.03 9.35
CA LYS A 100 -16.97 5.16 10.82
C LYS A 100 -15.87 6.17 11.19
N LYS A 101 -16.27 7.14 12.00
CA LYS A 101 -15.50 8.16 12.72
C LYS A 101 -14.09 7.72 13.11
N GLY A 102 -13.11 8.58 12.84
CA GLY A 102 -11.85 8.59 13.58
C GLY A 102 -10.62 8.88 12.73
N SER A 103 -10.18 10.14 12.81
CA SER A 103 -8.79 10.59 12.65
C SER A 103 -8.20 10.64 11.23
N ARG A 104 -8.17 11.90 10.77
CA ARG A 104 -7.52 12.47 9.60
C ARG A 104 -6.02 12.13 9.57
N ALA A 105 -5.63 11.09 8.83
CA ALA A 105 -4.28 10.95 8.32
C ALA A 105 -4.23 11.58 6.93
N LYS A 106 -3.39 12.61 6.74
CA LYS A 106 -3.08 13.18 5.43
C LYS A 106 -2.51 12.07 4.56
N SER A 107 -3.29 11.63 3.58
CA SER A 107 -2.85 10.77 2.50
C SER A 107 -1.82 11.53 1.66
N VAL A 108 -0.55 11.25 1.90
CA VAL A 108 0.51 11.60 0.95
C VAL A 108 0.39 10.55 -0.16
N SER A 109 -0.19 10.94 -1.28
CA SER A 109 -0.30 10.11 -2.48
C SER A 109 1.11 9.74 -2.95
N PRO A 110 1.48 8.45 -3.14
CA PRO A 110 2.68 8.12 -3.87
C PRO A 110 2.45 8.55 -5.33
N SER A 111 3.17 9.58 -5.74
CA SER A 111 3.21 10.07 -7.12
C SER A 111 3.54 8.92 -8.08
N SER A 112 2.71 8.76 -9.10
CA SER A 112 2.71 7.72 -10.15
C SER A 112 3.92 7.71 -11.09
N HIS A 113 5.07 8.22 -10.65
CA HIS A 113 6.31 8.16 -11.39
C HIS A 113 7.22 7.10 -10.75
N PRO A 114 7.85 6.22 -11.54
CA PRO A 114 8.94 5.40 -11.00
C PRO A 114 9.92 6.35 -10.33
N ILE A 115 10.06 6.22 -9.00
CA ILE A 115 11.01 7.01 -8.23
C ILE A 115 12.37 6.43 -8.60
N TRP A 116 13.11 7.14 -9.45
CA TRP A 116 14.50 6.82 -9.70
C TRP A 116 15.31 7.47 -8.59
N LEU A 117 16.00 6.65 -7.80
CA LEU A 117 16.92 7.16 -6.80
C LEU A 117 18.31 7.26 -7.42
N SER A 118 18.93 8.42 -7.34
CA SER A 118 20.38 8.51 -7.51
C SER A 118 21.07 7.76 -6.37
N THR A 119 22.27 7.23 -6.60
CA THR A 119 23.07 6.53 -5.57
C THR A 119 23.20 7.34 -4.28
N GLU A 120 23.34 8.67 -4.40
CA GLU A 120 23.40 9.58 -3.25
C GLU A 120 22.05 9.75 -2.53
N GLY A 121 20.94 9.74 -3.27
CA GLY A 121 19.58 9.79 -2.71
C GLY A 121 19.23 8.52 -1.95
N ARG A 122 19.64 7.36 -2.44
CA ARG A 122 19.50 6.08 -1.73
C ARG A 122 20.28 6.08 -0.42
N ARG A 123 21.55 6.53 -0.45
CA ARG A 123 22.39 6.61 0.74
C ARG A 123 21.80 7.55 1.81
N LYS A 124 21.23 8.69 1.40
CA LYS A 124 20.53 9.61 2.32
C LYS A 124 19.33 8.94 2.99
N LEU A 125 18.54 8.17 2.24
CA LEU A 125 17.40 7.43 2.78
C LEU A 125 17.83 6.29 3.72
N GLU A 126 18.95 5.61 3.44
CA GLU A 126 19.52 4.60 4.34
C GLU A 126 20.00 5.23 5.66
N VAL A 127 20.65 6.40 5.60
CA VAL A 127 21.05 7.16 6.81
C VAL A 127 19.83 7.64 7.59
N GLU A 128 18.79 8.12 6.91
CA GLU A 128 17.55 8.52 7.56
C GLU A 128 16.85 7.32 8.22
N MET A 129 16.88 6.14 7.59
CA MET A 129 16.34 4.91 8.17
C MET A 129 17.07 4.48 9.44
N ASP A 130 18.40 4.61 9.46
CA ASP A 130 19.21 4.31 10.65
C ASP A 130 18.87 5.25 11.82
N GLY A 131 18.75 6.56 11.56
CA GLY A 131 18.34 7.53 12.58
C GLY A 131 16.91 7.31 13.10
N LEU A 132 15.99 6.83 12.25
CA LEU A 132 14.63 6.48 12.66
C LEU A 132 14.58 5.25 13.56
N PHE A 133 15.52 4.30 13.41
CA PHE A 133 15.62 3.13 14.28
C PHE A 133 15.93 3.55 15.72
N GLU A 134 16.93 4.43 15.90
CA GLU A 134 17.28 4.97 17.22
C GLU A 134 16.14 5.78 17.85
N GLU A 135 15.45 6.62 17.07
CA GLU A 135 14.28 7.39 17.53
C GLU A 135 13.12 6.46 17.94
N ARG A 136 12.91 5.36 17.19
CA ARG A 136 11.86 4.37 17.49
C ARG A 136 12.12 3.68 18.83
N GLU A 137 13.35 3.24 19.09
CA GLU A 137 13.70 2.62 20.37
C GLU A 137 13.50 3.59 21.55
N LYS A 138 13.89 4.86 21.39
CA LYS A 138 13.65 5.91 22.40
C LYS A 138 12.16 6.13 22.65
N ALA A 139 11.35 6.21 21.60
CA ALA A 139 9.91 6.37 21.71
C ALA A 139 9.24 5.16 22.40
N ILE A 140 9.68 3.94 22.13
CA ILE A 140 9.17 2.73 22.81
C ILE A 140 9.50 2.76 24.30
N ALA A 141 10.72 3.15 24.65
CA ALA A 141 11.12 3.30 26.05
C ALA A 141 10.28 4.36 26.77
N GLU A 142 9.98 5.48 26.11
CA GLU A 142 9.12 6.55 26.65
C GLU A 142 7.67 6.09 26.82
N VAL A 143 7.11 5.36 25.85
CA VAL A 143 5.78 4.73 25.95
C VAL A 143 5.73 3.73 27.10
N LYS A 144 6.78 2.93 27.30
CA LYS A 144 6.85 1.95 28.39
C LYS A 144 6.91 2.65 29.74
N ARG A 145 7.76 3.65 29.89
CA ARG A 145 7.90 4.44 31.11
C ARG A 145 6.61 5.15 31.50
N THR A 146 5.96 5.81 30.55
CA THR A 146 4.67 6.50 30.77
C THR A 146 3.52 5.53 31.04
N ARG A 147 3.61 4.29 30.54
CA ARG A 147 2.63 3.23 30.81
C ARG A 147 2.71 2.69 32.24
N GLU A 148 3.89 2.67 32.83
CA GLU A 148 4.13 2.19 34.20
C GLU A 148 3.60 3.16 35.27
N ASP A 149 3.31 4.41 34.91
CA ASP A 149 2.83 5.49 35.79
C ASP A 149 1.31 5.41 36.12
N GLY A 150 0.62 4.36 35.67
CA GLY A 150 -0.61 3.86 36.31
C GLY A 150 -1.96 4.40 35.83
N ASP A 151 -2.06 5.62 35.28
CA ASP A 151 -3.33 6.11 34.69
C ASP A 151 -3.18 6.39 33.19
N LEU A 152 -3.73 5.51 32.34
CA LEU A 152 -3.57 5.56 30.88
C LEU A 152 -4.66 6.37 30.17
N ARG A 153 -5.73 6.78 30.89
CA ARG A 153 -6.92 7.40 30.27
C ARG A 153 -6.80 8.91 30.16
N GLU A 154 -6.01 9.55 31.02
CA GLU A 154 -5.80 11.02 31.00
C GLU A 154 -4.33 11.42 30.79
N ASN A 155 -3.43 10.45 30.58
CA ASN A 155 -2.00 10.70 30.47
C ASN A 155 -1.63 11.25 29.09
N ALA A 156 -1.69 12.58 28.97
CA ALA A 156 -1.21 13.33 27.81
C ALA A 156 0.20 12.93 27.34
N PRO A 157 1.20 12.74 28.24
CA PRO A 157 2.51 12.23 27.82
C PRO A 157 2.46 10.85 27.17
N TYR A 158 1.64 9.92 27.66
CA TYR A 158 1.46 8.60 27.06
C TYR A 158 0.87 8.68 25.64
N HIS A 159 -0.15 9.53 25.45
CA HIS A 159 -0.73 9.77 24.13
C HIS A 159 0.29 10.37 23.16
N ALA A 160 1.06 11.37 23.59
CA ALA A 160 2.11 11.99 22.79
C ALA A 160 3.22 10.98 22.39
N ALA A 161 3.69 10.18 23.34
CA ALA A 161 4.70 9.15 23.08
C ALA A 161 4.19 8.08 22.09
N ARG A 162 2.92 7.69 22.22
CA ARG A 162 2.28 6.73 21.31
C ARG A 162 2.07 7.30 19.90
N GLU A 163 1.68 8.56 19.77
CA GLU A 163 1.56 9.22 18.45
C GLU A 163 2.93 9.38 17.79
N ARG A 164 3.97 9.75 18.56
CA ARG A 164 5.34 9.82 18.08
C ARG A 164 5.82 8.47 17.55
N LEU A 165 5.58 7.40 18.30
CA LEU A 165 5.90 6.04 17.86
C LEU A 165 5.19 5.68 16.55
N ALA A 166 3.89 5.96 16.45
CA ALA A 166 3.11 5.68 15.24
C ALA A 166 3.62 6.48 14.02
N TRP A 167 4.05 7.72 14.23
CA TRP A 167 4.65 8.54 13.17
C TRP A 167 5.99 7.98 12.69
N LEU A 168 6.87 7.59 13.62
CA LEU A 168 8.16 6.98 13.32
C LEU A 168 7.99 5.66 12.53
N GLU A 169 7.07 4.80 12.95
CA GLU A 169 6.77 3.55 12.24
C GLU A 169 6.19 3.79 10.84
N SER A 170 5.39 4.84 10.66
CA SER A 170 4.89 5.23 9.35
C SER A 170 6.02 5.71 8.43
N ARG A 171 6.97 6.50 8.94
CA ARG A 171 8.10 7.01 8.16
C ARG A 171 9.09 5.88 7.80
N GLU A 172 9.39 4.99 8.74
CA GLU A 172 10.22 3.81 8.48
C GLU A 172 9.64 2.96 7.35
N ARG A 173 8.31 2.74 7.39
CA ARG A 173 7.60 2.00 6.34
C ARG A 173 7.70 2.69 4.98
N GLU A 174 7.52 4.00 4.93
CA GLU A 174 7.60 4.77 3.69
C GLU A 174 9.00 4.66 3.07
N ILE A 175 10.05 4.86 3.86
CA ILE A 175 11.44 4.75 3.40
C ILE A 175 11.75 3.32 2.94
N ARG A 176 11.30 2.29 3.67
CA ARG A 176 11.46 0.89 3.22
C ARG A 176 10.81 0.62 1.87
N VAL A 177 9.60 1.15 1.66
CA VAL A 177 8.89 1.03 0.38
C VAL A 177 9.68 1.73 -0.72
N ILE A 178 10.19 2.94 -0.47
CA ILE A 178 11.00 3.68 -1.44
C ILE A 178 12.29 2.90 -1.76
N LEU A 179 13.05 2.46 -0.76
CA LEU A 179 14.29 1.70 -0.95
C LEU A 179 14.07 0.34 -1.65
N ALA A 180 12.93 -0.30 -1.43
CA ALA A 180 12.61 -1.60 -2.04
C ALA A 180 12.13 -1.47 -3.49
N HIS A 181 11.46 -0.38 -3.85
CA HIS A 181 10.81 -0.22 -5.16
C HIS A 181 11.51 0.75 -6.10
N ALA A 182 12.40 1.62 -5.61
CA ALA A 182 13.10 2.60 -6.43
C ALA A 182 14.36 1.97 -7.07
N PRO A 183 14.40 1.76 -8.40
CA PRO A 183 15.62 1.40 -9.08
C PRO A 183 16.64 2.54 -8.96
N VAL A 184 17.90 2.17 -8.69
CA VAL A 184 19.00 3.14 -8.67
C VAL A 184 19.36 3.48 -10.11
N SER A 185 19.30 4.77 -10.48
CA SER A 185 19.81 5.27 -11.75
C SER A 185 21.03 6.14 -11.50
N ASP A 186 22.06 5.96 -12.33
CA ASP A 186 23.20 6.87 -12.45
C ASP A 186 22.96 7.81 -13.63
#